data_AF-A0A9P8N1B9-F1
#
_entry.id   AF-A0A9P8N1B9-F1
#
_cell.length_a   1.000
_cell.length_b   1.000
_cell.length_c   1.000
_cell.angle_alpha   90.00
_cell.angle_beta   90.00
_cell.angle_gamma   90.00
#
_symmetry.space_group_name_H-M   'P 1'
#
loop_
_entity.id
_entity.type
_entity.pdbx_description
1 polymer ?
#
loop_
_entity_poly.entity_id
_entity_poly.type
_entity_poly.pdbx_seq_one_letter_code
_entity_poly.pdbx_strand_id
1 'polypeptide(L)'
;MSSTAVLTMATAQLPASTTAPRTATMTACCPGCGYGRSSSATESSELLLAQSRIHDLESQVRHLNQKAAAAADRWAAYEAELSKLRAQQTAPRAPSSLAQPQHQLDPASAAPSPTRTSFLQSAPGRISALLYPRKSTPNLRSDTPPLPSSATTNNTTEDLLEALTREKTLRREAEGRLSATSKEVEELSASLFEQANEMVADERRARARLEQRVGELEKRDTDKRRQLERLEVAMQRIEKARSLLDDK
;
A
#
# COMPACT_ATOMS: atom_id res chain seq x y z
N MET A 1 3.67 -1.23 17.92
CA MET A 1 3.16 -2.51 17.35
C MET A 1 3.63 -2.54 15.92
N SER A 2 4.76 -3.19 15.66
CA SER A 2 5.33 -3.29 14.31
C SER A 2 4.72 -4.50 13.63
N SER A 3 4.05 -4.28 12.50
CA SER A 3 3.46 -5.34 11.70
C SER A 3 4.38 -5.62 10.52
N THR A 4 5.21 -6.65 10.65
CA THR A 4 5.98 -7.26 9.55
C THR A 4 5.08 -8.23 8.81
N ALA A 5 4.80 -7.95 7.53
CA ALA A 5 4.12 -8.90 6.65
C ALA A 5 5.15 -9.78 5.95
N VAL A 6 5.08 -11.09 6.18
CA VAL A 6 5.89 -12.10 5.47
C VAL A 6 5.03 -12.64 4.32
N LEU A 7 5.52 -12.54 3.09
CA LEU A 7 4.85 -13.05 1.90
C LEU A 7 5.17 -14.54 1.72
N THR A 8 4.22 -15.42 2.01
CA THR A 8 4.29 -16.85 1.70
C THR A 8 3.88 -17.10 0.25
N MET A 9 4.77 -17.66 -0.56
CA MET A 9 4.42 -18.19 -1.89
C MET A 9 3.84 -19.59 -1.75
N ALA A 10 2.61 -19.78 -2.24
CA ALA A 10 1.95 -21.07 -2.34
C ALA A 10 2.05 -21.58 -3.79
N THR A 11 2.67 -22.74 -3.99
CA THR A 11 2.67 -23.46 -5.27
C THR A 11 1.76 -24.69 -5.16
N ALA A 12 0.78 -24.73 -6.07
CA ALA A 12 -0.27 -25.73 -6.14
C ALA A 12 0.23 -27.10 -6.62
N GLN A 13 -0.19 -28.16 -5.94
CA GLN A 13 -0.03 -29.55 -6.33
C GLN A 13 -1.07 -29.94 -7.40
N LEU A 14 -0.64 -30.70 -8.40
CA LEU A 14 -1.46 -31.27 -9.48
C LEU A 14 -2.16 -32.58 -9.04
N PRO A 15 -3.34 -32.92 -9.62
CA PRO A 15 -4.12 -34.09 -9.21
C PRO A 15 -3.61 -35.40 -9.84
N ALA A 16 -3.75 -36.49 -9.09
CA ALA A 16 -3.46 -37.86 -9.53
C ALA A 16 -4.62 -38.46 -10.34
N SER A 17 -4.32 -39.07 -11.48
CA SER A 17 -5.28 -39.76 -12.35
C SER A 17 -5.17 -41.27 -12.16
N THR A 18 -6.28 -41.90 -11.78
CA THR A 18 -6.51 -43.35 -11.76
C THR A 18 -6.79 -43.86 -13.18
N THR A 19 -6.17 -44.96 -13.60
CA THR A 19 -6.49 -45.65 -14.87
C THR A 19 -6.61 -47.16 -14.65
N ALA A 20 -7.75 -47.73 -15.07
CA ALA A 20 -8.00 -49.17 -15.21
C ALA A 20 -7.68 -49.65 -16.65
N PRO A 21 -7.49 -50.97 -16.90
CA PRO A 21 -6.77 -51.45 -18.08
C PRO A 21 -7.70 -51.76 -19.27
N ARG A 22 -7.22 -51.56 -20.50
CA ARG A 22 -7.76 -52.21 -21.70
C ARG A 22 -6.65 -52.76 -22.61
N THR A 23 -7.00 -53.92 -23.14
CA THR A 23 -6.33 -54.93 -23.98
C THR A 23 -5.54 -54.46 -25.20
N ALA A 24 -4.55 -55.28 -25.52
CA ALA A 24 -3.55 -55.16 -26.57
C ALA A 24 -4.06 -55.35 -28.00
N THR A 25 -3.36 -54.69 -28.94
CA THR A 25 -3.21 -55.13 -30.33
C THR A 25 -1.77 -54.88 -30.75
N MET A 26 -1.11 -55.91 -31.29
CA MET A 26 0.33 -55.93 -31.59
C MET A 26 0.68 -55.15 -32.85
N THR A 27 1.70 -54.28 -32.78
CA THR A 27 2.53 -53.90 -33.95
C THR A 27 3.94 -53.51 -33.46
N ALA A 28 4.95 -53.84 -34.28
CA ALA A 28 6.36 -54.06 -33.93
C ALA A 28 7.05 -53.03 -33.00
N CYS A 29 7.74 -53.54 -31.97
CA CYS A 29 8.52 -52.79 -30.98
C CYS A 29 10.03 -53.09 -31.12
N CYS A 30 10.90 -52.09 -30.95
CA CYS A 30 12.35 -52.27 -30.88
C CYS A 30 12.80 -52.76 -29.47
N PRO A 31 13.83 -53.62 -29.35
CA PRO A 31 14.03 -54.46 -28.15
C PRO A 31 14.72 -53.76 -26.96
N GLY A 32 14.74 -52.42 -26.90
CA GLY A 32 15.42 -51.67 -25.83
C GLY A 32 14.61 -50.53 -25.20
N CYS A 33 13.60 -50.01 -25.90
CA CYS A 33 12.63 -49.06 -25.36
C CYS A 33 11.30 -49.36 -26.04
N GLY A 34 10.27 -49.73 -25.28
CA GLY A 34 9.01 -50.27 -25.79
C GLY A 34 8.08 -49.26 -26.46
N TYR A 35 8.58 -48.36 -27.31
CA TYR A 35 7.75 -47.46 -28.11
C TYR A 35 7.61 -48.00 -29.55
N GLY A 36 6.36 -48.32 -29.91
CA GLY A 36 5.97 -48.65 -31.28
C GLY A 36 6.15 -47.44 -32.18
N ARG A 37 6.88 -47.62 -33.29
CA ARG A 37 7.25 -46.56 -34.22
C ARG A 37 6.08 -46.21 -35.13
N SER A 38 5.07 -45.53 -34.60
CA SER A 38 3.93 -45.03 -35.38
C SER A 38 3.47 -43.64 -34.95
N SER A 39 4.36 -42.63 -34.96
CA SER A 39 3.96 -41.21 -35.04
C SER A 39 5.13 -40.22 -35.23
N SER A 40 6.19 -40.56 -35.97
CA SER A 40 7.38 -39.68 -36.05
C SER A 40 7.10 -38.29 -36.63
N ALA A 41 6.07 -38.14 -37.47
CA ALA A 41 5.69 -36.85 -38.06
C ALA A 41 4.92 -35.95 -37.06
N THR A 42 4.00 -36.53 -36.27
CA THR A 42 3.21 -35.80 -35.27
C THR A 42 4.07 -35.39 -34.09
N GLU A 43 4.94 -36.29 -33.60
CA GLU A 43 5.90 -36.00 -32.52
C GLU A 43 6.88 -34.89 -32.94
N SER A 44 7.33 -34.88 -34.20
CA SER A 44 8.18 -33.81 -34.74
C SER A 44 7.45 -32.46 -34.77
N SER A 45 6.16 -32.45 -35.12
CA SER A 45 5.33 -31.23 -35.10
C SER A 45 5.09 -30.72 -33.68
N GLU A 46 4.83 -31.61 -32.73
CA GLU A 46 4.62 -31.27 -31.32
C GLU A 46 5.92 -30.75 -30.68
N LEU A 47 7.08 -31.31 -31.02
CA LEU A 47 8.38 -30.81 -30.59
C LEU A 47 8.65 -29.39 -31.09
N LEU A 48 8.32 -29.08 -32.34
CA LEU A 48 8.47 -27.73 -32.89
C LEU A 48 7.55 -26.72 -32.18
N LEU A 49 6.31 -27.12 -31.87
CA LEU A 49 5.38 -26.30 -31.09
C LEU A 49 5.84 -26.11 -29.65
N ALA A 50 6.42 -27.14 -29.02
CA ALA A 50 7.00 -27.04 -27.69
C ALA A 50 8.21 -26.09 -27.70
N GLN A 51 9.08 -26.18 -28.70
CA GLN A 51 10.24 -25.30 -28.85
C GLN A 51 9.83 -23.84 -29.04
N SER A 52 8.83 -23.54 -29.89
CA SER A 52 8.33 -22.17 -30.04
C SER A 52 7.72 -21.64 -28.74
N ARG A 53 6.96 -22.49 -28.03
CA ARG A 53 6.36 -22.12 -26.75
C ARG A 53 7.42 -21.85 -25.68
N ILE A 54 8.50 -22.64 -25.64
CA ILE A 54 9.62 -22.41 -24.72
C ILE A 54 10.27 -21.06 -25.03
N HIS A 55 10.52 -20.76 -26.32
CA HIS A 55 11.09 -19.47 -26.71
C HIS A 55 10.21 -18.28 -26.29
N ASP A 56 8.89 -18.38 -26.49
CA ASP A 56 7.94 -17.37 -26.05
C ASP A 56 7.97 -17.19 -24.53
N LEU A 57 8.00 -18.29 -23.76
CA LEU A 57 8.06 -18.23 -22.31
C LEU A 57 9.38 -17.65 -21.81
N GLU A 58 10.50 -18.01 -22.42
CA GLU A 58 11.81 -17.43 -22.11
C GLU A 58 11.83 -15.92 -22.36
N SER A 59 11.22 -15.46 -23.46
CA SER A 59 11.09 -14.03 -23.76
C SER A 59 10.26 -13.29 -22.70
N GLN A 60 9.17 -13.90 -22.24
CA GLN A 60 8.32 -13.35 -21.19
C GLN A 60 9.05 -13.29 -19.86
N VAL A 61 9.80 -14.32 -19.50
CA VAL A 61 10.63 -14.34 -18.28
C VAL A 61 11.68 -13.23 -18.34
N ARG A 62 12.35 -13.04 -19.48
CA ARG A 62 13.32 -11.94 -19.66
C ARG A 62 12.64 -10.58 -19.51
N HIS A 63 11.46 -10.38 -20.10
CA HIS A 63 10.71 -9.12 -19.98
C HIS A 63 10.26 -8.84 -18.54
N LEU A 64 9.77 -9.86 -17.84
CA LEU A 64 9.37 -9.74 -16.43
C LEU A 64 10.58 -9.45 -15.54
N ASN A 65 11.72 -10.07 -15.79
CA ASN A 65 12.97 -9.77 -15.08
C ASN A 65 13.45 -8.34 -15.32
N GLN A 66 13.39 -7.84 -16.56
CA GLN A 66 13.70 -6.44 -16.87
C GLN A 66 12.76 -5.47 -16.13
N LYS A 67 11.46 -5.78 -16.08
CA LYS A 67 10.49 -4.99 -15.31
C LYS A 67 10.75 -5.03 -13.81
N ALA A 68 11.10 -6.19 -13.27
CA ALA A 68 11.44 -6.35 -11.86
C ALA A 68 12.70 -5.56 -11.50
N ALA A 69 13.74 -5.62 -12.34
CA ALA A 69 14.96 -4.82 -12.17
C ALA A 69 14.65 -3.31 -12.19
N ALA A 70 13.89 -2.84 -13.18
CA ALA A 70 13.50 -1.43 -13.26
C ALA A 70 12.63 -0.98 -12.06
N ALA A 71 11.81 -1.87 -11.51
CA ALA A 71 11.05 -1.59 -10.28
C ALA A 71 11.98 -1.49 -9.07
N ALA A 72 12.95 -2.40 -8.93
CA ALA A 72 13.94 -2.38 -7.85
C ALA A 72 14.79 -1.08 -7.89
N ASP A 73 15.22 -0.64 -9.07
CA ASP A 73 15.96 0.61 -9.24
C ASP A 73 15.13 1.82 -8.77
N ARG A 74 13.84 1.86 -9.10
CA ARG A 74 12.93 2.91 -8.62
C ARG A 74 12.75 2.87 -7.10
N TRP A 75 12.67 1.67 -6.52
CA TRP A 75 12.53 1.51 -5.07
C TRP A 75 13.79 1.98 -4.34
N ALA A 76 14.98 1.70 -4.88
CA ALA A 76 16.24 2.21 -4.35
C ALA A 76 16.29 3.75 -4.39
N ALA A 77 15.77 4.38 -5.45
CA ALA A 77 15.64 5.84 -5.52
C ALA A 77 14.70 6.40 -4.44
N TYR A 78 13.53 5.77 -4.23
CA TYR A 78 12.61 6.18 -3.16
C TYR A 78 13.20 5.97 -1.76
N GLU A 79 13.96 4.91 -1.55
CA GLU A 79 14.65 4.67 -0.28
C GLU A 79 15.69 5.77 -0.01
N ALA A 80 16.46 6.18 -1.03
CA ALA A 80 17.39 7.28 -0.93
C ALA A 80 16.67 8.60 -0.57
N GLU A 81 15.53 8.91 -1.19
CA GLU A 81 14.73 10.09 -0.84
C GLU A 81 14.18 10.04 0.58
N LEU A 82 13.67 8.88 1.03
CA LEU A 82 13.21 8.68 2.40
C LEU A 82 14.35 8.85 3.42
N SER A 83 15.55 8.36 3.10
CA SER A 83 16.72 8.54 3.96
C SER A 83 17.10 10.02 4.08
N LYS A 84 17.07 10.76 2.97
CA LYS A 84 17.33 12.20 2.93
C LYS A 84 16.30 12.99 3.74
N LEU A 85 15.02 12.68 3.59
CA LEU A 85 13.94 13.34 4.34
C LEU A 85 14.02 13.03 5.84
N ARG A 86 14.35 11.80 6.21
CA ARG A 86 14.60 11.45 7.62
C ARG A 86 15.77 12.22 8.17
N ALA A 87 16.91 12.27 7.46
CA ALA A 87 18.07 13.06 7.87
C ALA A 87 17.73 14.55 8.02
N GLN A 88 16.87 15.11 7.17
CA GLN A 88 16.39 16.49 7.30
C GLN A 88 15.50 16.69 8.53
N GLN A 89 14.71 15.68 8.93
CA GLN A 89 13.85 15.74 10.11
C GLN A 89 14.59 15.48 11.42
N THR A 90 15.64 14.65 11.41
CA THR A 90 16.49 14.36 12.58
C THR A 90 17.72 15.25 12.70
N ALA A 91 18.06 16.04 11.68
CA ALA A 91 19.11 17.06 11.80
C ALA A 91 18.70 18.09 12.87
N PRO A 92 19.48 18.23 13.95
CA PRO A 92 19.21 19.27 14.94
C PRO A 92 19.43 20.63 14.24
N ARG A 93 18.43 21.51 14.31
CA ARG A 93 18.57 22.91 13.92
C ARG A 93 19.58 23.58 14.86
N ALA A 94 20.87 23.46 14.55
CA ALA A 94 21.93 24.21 15.21
C ALA A 94 22.35 25.40 14.31
N PRO A 95 22.58 26.59 14.87
CA PRO A 95 23.00 27.76 14.11
C PRO A 95 24.43 27.62 13.61
N SER A 96 24.70 28.26 12.47
CA SER A 96 26.00 28.32 11.81
C SER A 96 27.13 28.77 12.75
N SER A 97 28.18 27.95 12.85
CA SER A 97 29.54 28.41 13.17
C SER A 97 30.56 27.38 12.70
N LEU A 98 31.61 27.88 12.04
CA LEU A 98 32.67 27.15 11.37
C LEU A 98 33.43 26.16 12.27
N ALA A 99 33.67 24.93 11.79
CA ALA A 99 34.86 24.13 12.12
C ALA A 99 35.02 22.94 11.15
N GLN A 100 36.28 22.64 10.85
CA GLN A 100 36.85 21.78 9.82
C GLN A 100 36.70 20.24 10.03
N PRO A 101 37.07 19.40 9.02
CA PRO A 101 36.86 17.96 9.04
C PRO A 101 38.08 17.17 9.54
N GLN A 102 37.88 16.10 10.33
CA GLN A 102 38.90 15.04 10.50
C GLN A 102 38.31 13.62 10.67
N HIS A 103 38.69 12.78 9.71
CA HIS A 103 39.12 11.39 9.75
C HIS A 103 38.33 10.27 10.48
N GLN A 104 37.92 9.34 9.61
CA GLN A 104 37.55 7.94 9.72
C GLN A 104 38.60 7.02 10.42
N LEU A 105 38.13 5.93 11.08
CA LEU A 105 38.61 4.53 11.01
C LEU A 105 37.73 3.61 11.92
N ASP A 106 37.24 2.49 11.37
CA ASP A 106 36.37 1.40 11.93
C ASP A 106 37.11 0.45 12.95
N PRO A 107 36.62 -0.74 13.43
CA PRO A 107 35.33 -1.48 13.32
C PRO A 107 34.81 -2.22 14.63
N ALA A 108 33.66 -2.91 14.49
CA ALA A 108 33.25 -4.18 15.15
C ALA A 108 32.30 -4.21 16.38
N SER A 109 31.15 -4.88 16.16
CA SER A 109 30.40 -5.81 17.01
C SER A 109 29.89 -5.36 18.39
N ALA A 110 28.56 -5.22 18.54
CA ALA A 110 27.77 -5.85 19.61
C ALA A 110 26.29 -5.43 19.50
N ALA A 111 25.41 -6.41 19.27
CA ALA A 111 24.06 -6.34 19.83
C ALA A 111 24.18 -6.47 21.36
N PRO A 112 23.38 -5.73 22.14
CA PRO A 112 22.20 -6.41 22.70
C PRO A 112 20.96 -5.51 22.78
N SER A 113 19.80 -6.12 22.56
CA SER A 113 18.50 -5.60 22.98
C SER A 113 18.45 -5.37 24.50
N PRO A 114 17.62 -4.42 24.97
CA PRO A 114 16.65 -4.82 25.98
C PRO A 114 15.24 -4.18 25.78
N THR A 115 14.25 -5.05 25.73
CA THR A 115 13.10 -5.11 26.66
C THR A 115 12.51 -3.79 27.20
N ARG A 116 11.34 -3.44 26.63
CA ARG A 116 10.03 -3.24 27.29
C ARG A 116 9.72 -1.93 28.05
N THR A 117 8.58 -1.36 27.65
CA THR A 117 7.57 -0.59 28.42
C THR A 117 7.88 0.81 28.98
N SER A 118 7.16 1.80 28.45
CA SER A 118 6.46 2.88 29.19
C SER A 118 5.53 3.59 28.19
N PHE A 119 4.27 3.17 28.04
CA PHE A 119 3.10 3.73 28.75
C PHE A 119 3.11 5.26 28.89
N LEU A 120 2.42 5.91 27.95
CA LEU A 120 1.64 7.15 28.07
C LEU A 120 1.80 7.97 29.35
N GLN A 121 2.64 9.00 29.35
CA GLN A 121 2.44 10.21 30.17
C GLN A 121 3.10 11.42 29.49
N SER A 122 2.28 12.36 29.00
CA SER A 122 2.41 13.82 29.25
C SER A 122 1.76 14.68 28.15
N ALA A 123 0.52 15.09 28.43
CA ALA A 123 -0.14 16.36 28.10
C ALA A 123 -0.21 16.89 26.64
N PRO A 124 -1.43 17.03 26.06
CA PRO A 124 -1.72 18.01 25.02
C PRO A 124 -2.08 19.35 25.70
N GLY A 125 -1.12 20.24 25.89
CA GLY A 125 -1.39 21.46 26.69
C GLY A 125 -0.49 22.65 26.46
N ARG A 126 0.23 22.76 25.33
CA ARG A 126 1.16 23.89 25.11
C ARG A 126 1.06 24.60 23.76
N ILE A 127 0.02 24.36 22.97
CA ILE A 127 -0.18 25.08 21.69
C ILE A 127 -1.14 26.28 21.81
N SER A 128 -1.93 26.36 22.89
CA SER A 128 -2.88 27.47 23.10
C SER A 128 -2.26 28.74 23.70
N ALA A 129 -0.95 28.77 23.97
CA ALA A 129 -0.24 29.91 24.54
C ALA A 129 0.35 30.88 23.49
N LEU A 130 0.27 30.57 22.20
CA LEU A 130 0.84 31.38 21.12
C LEU A 130 -0.19 32.22 20.34
N LEU A 131 -1.48 32.11 20.67
CA LEU A 131 -2.57 32.81 19.96
C LEU A 131 -3.11 34.05 20.68
N TYR A 132 -2.47 34.49 21.77
CA TYR A 132 -2.78 35.77 22.42
C TYR A 132 -1.51 36.63 22.57
N PRO A 133 -1.41 37.77 21.85
CA PRO A 133 -0.44 38.81 22.18
C PRO A 133 -0.91 39.51 23.46
N ARG A 134 -0.59 38.94 24.63
CA ARG A 134 -0.71 39.69 25.89
C ARG A 134 0.41 40.72 25.93
N LYS A 135 0.02 41.98 25.72
CA LYS A 135 0.74 43.17 26.15
C LYS A 135 1.07 43.02 27.64
N SER A 136 2.33 42.79 27.98
CA SER A 136 2.83 42.86 29.35
C SER A 136 4.16 43.59 29.35
N THR A 137 4.14 44.80 29.88
CA THR A 137 5.29 45.63 30.25
C THR A 137 5.95 45.09 31.52
N PRO A 138 7.28 44.88 31.52
CA PRO A 138 8.05 44.94 32.76
C PRO A 138 9.35 45.72 32.54
N ASN A 139 9.43 46.96 33.05
CA ASN A 139 10.52 47.43 33.91
C ASN A 139 10.46 48.97 34.07
N LEU A 140 10.07 49.40 35.27
CA LEU A 140 10.51 50.65 35.86
C LEU A 140 11.98 50.46 36.29
N ARG A 141 12.92 50.90 35.44
CA ARG A 141 14.24 51.34 35.89
C ARG A 141 14.64 52.57 35.09
N SER A 142 14.58 53.69 35.78
CA SER A 142 15.27 54.94 35.49
C SER A 142 16.75 54.69 35.22
N ASP A 143 17.19 54.99 34.00
CA ASP A 143 18.50 55.57 33.72
C ASP A 143 18.50 56.21 32.32
N THR A 144 18.54 57.55 32.35
CA THR A 144 19.24 58.47 31.43
C THR A 144 19.06 58.35 29.89
N PRO A 145 18.50 59.38 29.22
CA PRO A 145 18.52 59.49 27.76
C PRO A 145 19.77 60.21 27.25
N PRO A 146 20.43 59.78 26.15
CA PRO A 146 21.03 60.71 25.24
C PRO A 146 19.96 61.14 24.22
N LEU A 147 19.58 62.42 24.26
CA LEU A 147 18.90 63.09 23.17
C LEU A 147 19.63 62.82 21.84
N PRO A 148 18.90 62.60 20.74
CA PRO A 148 19.22 63.27 19.50
C PRO A 148 18.34 64.50 19.37
N SER A 149 19.03 65.60 19.14
CA SER A 149 18.57 66.96 18.94
C SER A 149 17.30 67.10 18.12
N SER A 150 16.45 68.02 18.59
CA SER A 150 15.31 68.58 17.89
C SER A 150 15.75 69.32 16.62
N ALA A 151 15.77 68.62 15.49
CA ALA A 151 15.64 69.20 14.16
C ALA A 151 15.43 68.05 13.17
N THR A 152 14.17 67.67 12.91
CA THR A 152 13.60 67.07 11.68
C THR A 152 12.26 66.40 12.04
N THR A 153 11.23 67.19 12.37
CA THR A 153 9.87 66.66 12.62
C THR A 153 9.10 66.36 11.33
N ASN A 154 9.62 66.79 10.18
CA ASN A 154 8.96 66.64 8.88
C ASN A 154 9.39 65.35 8.14
N ASN A 155 10.65 64.89 8.28
CA ASN A 155 11.07 63.63 7.65
C ASN A 155 10.54 62.41 8.43
N THR A 156 10.29 62.53 9.74
CA THR A 156 9.72 61.43 10.53
C THR A 156 8.29 61.10 10.13
N THR A 157 7.49 62.07 9.68
CA THR A 157 6.13 61.80 9.22
C THR A 157 6.11 61.09 7.86
N GLU A 158 7.05 61.44 6.98
CA GLU A 158 7.22 60.79 5.68
C GLU A 158 7.72 59.34 5.84
N ASP A 159 8.72 59.13 6.71
CA ASP A 159 9.23 57.80 7.07
C ASP A 159 8.13 56.91 7.70
N LEU A 160 7.26 57.49 8.54
CA LEU A 160 6.13 56.76 9.13
C LEU A 160 5.08 56.38 8.09
N LEU A 161 4.79 57.25 7.13
CA LEU A 161 3.88 56.93 6.02
C LEU A 161 4.47 55.84 5.14
N GLU A 162 5.78 55.88 4.86
CA GLU A 162 6.46 54.84 4.11
C GLU A 162 6.50 53.50 4.88
N ALA A 163 6.75 53.53 6.20
CA ALA A 163 6.70 52.33 7.03
C ALA A 163 5.29 51.71 7.07
N LEU A 164 4.25 52.54 7.12
CA LEU A 164 2.85 52.12 7.10
C LEU A 164 2.49 51.50 5.76
N THR A 165 2.89 52.10 4.63
CA THR A 165 2.63 51.52 3.31
C THR A 165 3.33 50.16 3.17
N ARG A 166 4.58 50.03 3.62
CA ARG A 166 5.32 48.75 3.65
C ARG A 166 4.62 47.70 4.52
N GLU A 167 4.12 48.07 5.71
CA GLU A 167 3.37 47.15 6.58
C GLU A 167 2.08 46.68 5.92
N LYS A 168 1.29 47.60 5.34
CA LYS A 168 0.08 47.25 4.60
C LYS A 168 0.35 46.35 3.41
N THR A 169 1.44 46.56 2.66
CA THR A 169 1.80 45.69 1.53
C THR A 169 2.16 44.29 2.01
N LEU A 170 2.97 44.18 3.06
CA LEU A 170 3.32 42.88 3.65
C LEU A 170 2.09 42.14 4.18
N ARG A 171 1.16 42.88 4.80
CA ARG A 171 -0.10 42.33 5.29
C ARG A 171 -0.97 41.82 4.15
N ARG A 172 -1.13 42.61 3.07
CA ARG A 172 -1.87 42.19 1.88
C ARG A 172 -1.26 40.96 1.21
N GLU A 173 0.07 40.89 1.12
CA GLU A 173 0.76 39.69 0.62
C GLU A 173 0.53 38.48 1.52
N ALA A 174 0.61 38.64 2.84
CA ALA A 174 0.35 37.56 3.78
C ALA A 174 -1.10 37.08 3.71
N GLU A 175 -2.07 38.00 3.64
CA GLU A 175 -3.50 37.68 3.44
C GLU A 175 -3.72 36.98 2.09
N GLY A 176 -3.02 37.40 1.04
CA GLY A 176 -3.01 36.74 -0.27
C GLY A 176 -2.51 35.29 -0.18
N ARG A 177 -1.37 35.06 0.47
CA ARG A 177 -0.82 33.71 0.69
C ARG A 177 -1.76 32.85 1.53
N LEU A 178 -2.34 33.39 2.60
CA LEU A 178 -3.34 32.69 3.41
C LEU A 178 -4.55 32.30 2.55
N SER A 179 -5.06 33.21 1.72
CA SER A 179 -6.19 32.92 0.83
C SER A 179 -5.86 31.86 -0.23
N ALA A 180 -4.64 31.85 -0.76
CA ALA A 180 -4.17 30.83 -1.69
C ALA A 180 -4.11 29.45 -1.01
N THR A 181 -3.51 29.38 0.18
CA THR A 181 -3.46 28.13 0.95
C THR A 181 -4.84 27.62 1.37
N SER A 182 -5.79 28.52 1.68
CA SER A 182 -7.18 28.13 1.99
C SER A 182 -7.83 27.45 0.78
N LYS A 183 -7.64 28.00 -0.41
CA LYS A 183 -8.17 27.42 -1.66
C LYS A 183 -7.56 26.07 -1.97
N GLU A 184 -6.24 25.92 -1.83
CA GLU A 184 -5.57 24.62 -2.04
C GLU A 184 -6.11 23.56 -1.07
N VAL A 185 -6.34 23.92 0.20
CA VAL A 185 -6.93 23.01 1.19
C VAL A 185 -8.37 22.66 0.81
N GLU A 186 -9.17 23.62 0.34
CA GLU A 186 -10.53 23.37 -0.13
C GLU A 186 -10.55 22.43 -1.34
N GLU A 187 -9.69 22.65 -2.33
CA GLU A 187 -9.55 21.79 -3.51
C GLU A 187 -9.11 20.36 -3.15
N LEU A 188 -8.10 20.23 -2.28
CA LEU A 188 -7.66 18.92 -1.79
C LEU A 188 -8.75 18.22 -1.00
N SER A 189 -9.52 18.96 -0.20
CA SER A 189 -10.64 18.40 0.55
C SER A 189 -11.74 17.91 -0.40
N ALA A 190 -12.08 18.67 -1.43
CA ALA A 190 -13.07 18.29 -2.43
C ALA A 190 -12.64 17.03 -3.19
N SER A 191 -11.38 16.99 -3.63
CA SER A 191 -10.79 15.83 -4.30
C SER A 191 -10.83 14.57 -3.44
N LEU A 192 -10.47 14.69 -2.16
CA LEU A 192 -10.50 13.57 -1.22
C LEU A 192 -11.93 13.06 -0.96
N PHE A 193 -12.91 13.98 -0.83
CA PHE A 193 -14.30 13.59 -0.68
C PHE A 193 -14.87 12.93 -1.94
N GLU A 194 -14.50 13.41 -3.13
CA GLU A 194 -14.89 12.79 -4.39
C GLU A 194 -14.32 11.37 -4.52
N GLN A 195 -13.02 11.20 -4.28
CA GLN A 195 -12.37 9.89 -4.30
C GLN A 195 -12.98 8.93 -3.27
N ALA A 196 -13.25 9.41 -2.05
CA ALA A 196 -13.90 8.61 -1.02
C ALA A 196 -15.32 8.19 -1.43
N ASN A 197 -16.08 9.08 -2.06
CA ASN A 197 -17.42 8.79 -2.56
C ASN A 197 -17.39 7.76 -3.69
N GLU A 198 -16.42 7.85 -4.61
CA GLU A 198 -16.22 6.87 -5.69
C GLU A 198 -15.91 5.48 -5.13
N MET A 199 -14.95 5.38 -4.19
CA MET A 199 -14.59 4.12 -3.53
C MET A 199 -15.79 3.48 -2.83
N VAL A 200 -16.60 4.28 -2.13
CA VAL A 200 -17.82 3.79 -1.47
C VAL A 200 -18.87 3.35 -2.50
N ALA A 201 -18.99 4.06 -3.61
CA ALA A 201 -19.90 3.66 -4.69
C ALA A 201 -19.50 2.31 -5.30
N ASP A 202 -18.21 2.10 -5.54
CA ASP A 202 -17.70 0.84 -6.06
C ASP A 202 -17.87 -0.32 -5.08
N GLU A 203 -17.61 -0.09 -3.79
CA GLU A 203 -17.89 -1.07 -2.75
C GLU A 203 -19.37 -1.45 -2.72
N ARG A 204 -20.27 -0.45 -2.78
CA ARG A 204 -21.73 -0.70 -2.83
C ARG A 204 -22.13 -1.49 -4.06
N ARG A 205 -21.58 -1.18 -5.23
CA ARG A 205 -21.83 -1.91 -6.48
C ARG A 205 -21.31 -3.35 -6.40
N ALA A 206 -20.09 -3.55 -5.90
CA ALA A 206 -19.48 -4.86 -5.75
C ALA A 206 -20.28 -5.71 -4.75
N ARG A 207 -20.64 -5.13 -3.60
CA ARG A 207 -21.48 -5.76 -2.59
C ARG A 207 -22.84 -6.17 -3.15
N ALA A 208 -23.52 -5.29 -3.88
CA ALA A 208 -24.81 -5.63 -4.50
C ALA A 208 -24.70 -6.81 -5.50
N ARG A 209 -23.63 -6.87 -6.30
CA ARG A 209 -23.37 -7.99 -7.22
C ARG A 209 -23.15 -9.31 -6.46
N LEU A 210 -22.40 -9.26 -5.35
CA LEU A 210 -22.18 -10.43 -4.50
C LEU A 210 -23.47 -10.89 -3.83
N GLU A 211 -24.25 -9.95 -3.27
CA GLU A 211 -25.55 -10.24 -2.65
C GLU A 211 -26.52 -10.90 -3.65
N GLN A 212 -26.54 -10.45 -4.91
CA GLN A 212 -27.31 -11.10 -5.98
C GLN A 212 -26.86 -12.55 -6.22
N ARG A 213 -25.54 -12.78 -6.37
CA ARG A 213 -25.00 -14.12 -6.62
C ARG A 213 -25.23 -15.06 -5.44
N VAL A 214 -25.11 -14.56 -4.21
CA VAL A 214 -25.41 -15.32 -2.99
C VAL A 214 -26.89 -15.71 -2.98
N GLY A 215 -27.80 -14.76 -3.23
CA GLY A 215 -29.24 -15.06 -3.28
C GLY A 215 -29.62 -16.09 -4.34
N GLU A 216 -28.95 -16.09 -5.51
CA GLU A 216 -29.14 -17.15 -6.51
C GLU A 216 -28.63 -18.52 -6.04
N LEU A 217 -27.46 -18.57 -5.39
CA LEU A 217 -26.90 -19.80 -4.86
C LEU A 217 -27.78 -20.37 -3.75
N GLU A 218 -28.29 -19.54 -2.85
CA GLU A 218 -29.22 -19.94 -1.79
C GLU A 218 -30.50 -20.54 -2.36
N LYS A 219 -31.08 -19.93 -3.41
CA LYS A 219 -32.25 -20.50 -4.11
C LYS A 219 -31.94 -21.89 -4.66
N ARG A 220 -30.82 -22.04 -5.39
CA ARG A 220 -30.40 -23.34 -5.94
C ARG A 220 -30.19 -24.38 -4.85
N ASP A 221 -29.61 -23.99 -3.72
CA ASP A 221 -29.39 -24.89 -2.59
C ASP A 221 -30.71 -25.30 -1.94
N THR A 222 -31.67 -24.39 -1.81
CA THR A 222 -33.00 -24.73 -1.29
C THR A 222 -33.75 -25.70 -2.21
N ASP A 223 -33.65 -25.52 -3.52
CA ASP A 223 -34.28 -26.42 -4.49
C ASP A 223 -33.62 -27.81 -4.51
N LYS A 224 -32.29 -27.87 -4.46
CA LYS A 224 -31.55 -29.14 -4.33
C LYS A 224 -31.89 -29.86 -3.03
N ARG A 225 -31.96 -29.15 -1.90
CA ARG A 225 -32.36 -29.73 -0.61
C ARG A 225 -33.76 -30.35 -0.70
N ARG A 226 -34.73 -29.66 -1.32
CA ARG A 226 -36.08 -30.20 -1.55
C ARG A 226 -36.07 -31.43 -2.45
N GLN A 227 -35.22 -31.48 -3.47
CA GLN A 227 -35.09 -32.66 -4.33
C GLN A 227 -34.50 -33.85 -3.57
N LEU A 228 -33.46 -33.62 -2.75
CA LEU A 228 -32.88 -34.65 -1.90
C LEU A 228 -33.89 -35.19 -0.89
N GLU A 229 -34.65 -34.33 -0.23
CA GLU A 229 -35.71 -34.75 0.72
C GLU A 229 -36.73 -35.69 0.05
N ARG A 230 -37.14 -35.41 -1.20
CA ARG A 230 -38.03 -36.30 -1.97
C ARG A 230 -37.38 -37.64 -2.27
N LEU A 231 -36.09 -37.64 -2.63
CA LEU A 231 -35.34 -38.86 -2.90
C LEU A 231 -35.13 -39.70 -1.63
N GLU A 232 -34.85 -39.06 -0.49
CA GLU A 232 -34.72 -39.71 0.80
C GLU A 232 -36.03 -40.41 1.20
N VAL A 233 -37.17 -39.75 1.04
CA VAL A 233 -38.48 -40.36 1.29
C VAL A 233 -38.73 -41.56 0.36
N ALA A 234 -38.35 -41.46 -0.92
CA ALA A 234 -38.48 -42.58 -1.87
C ALA A 234 -37.56 -43.75 -1.49
N MET A 235 -36.31 -43.48 -1.11
CA MET A 235 -35.36 -44.50 -0.65
C MET A 235 -35.85 -45.19 0.62
N GLN A 236 -36.37 -44.45 1.61
CA GLN A 236 -36.95 -45.03 2.83
C GLN A 236 -38.13 -45.96 2.51
N ARG A 237 -38.95 -45.63 1.50
CA ARG A 237 -40.05 -46.51 1.06
C ARG A 237 -39.52 -47.79 0.41
N ILE A 238 -38.48 -47.70 -0.42
CA ILE A 238 -37.84 -48.86 -1.05
C ILE A 238 -37.19 -49.75 0.00
N GLU A 239 -36.49 -49.18 0.98
CA GLU A 239 -35.84 -49.90 2.07
C GLU A 239 -36.86 -50.68 2.92
N LYS A 240 -38.00 -50.05 3.27
CA LYS A 240 -39.12 -50.73 3.93
C LYS A 240 -39.71 -51.87 3.10
N ALA A 241 -39.82 -51.69 1.78
CA ALA A 241 -40.31 -52.76 0.91
C ALA A 241 -39.31 -53.93 0.83
N ARG A 242 -38.00 -53.65 0.83
CA ARG A 242 -36.95 -54.67 0.88
C ARG A 242 -37.01 -55.47 2.18
N SER A 243 -37.09 -54.81 3.34
CA SER A 243 -37.13 -55.53 4.63
C SER A 243 -38.30 -56.51 4.71
N LEU A 244 -39.48 -56.11 4.22
CA LEU A 244 -40.66 -56.99 4.17
C LEU A 244 -40.53 -58.18 3.21
N LEU A 245 -39.64 -58.09 2.20
CA LEU A 245 -39.35 -59.20 1.29
C LEU A 245 -38.30 -60.15 1.85
N ASP A 246 -37.33 -59.63 2.62
CA ASP A 246 -36.28 -60.43 3.26
C ASP A 246 -36.79 -61.22 4.49
N ASP A 247 -37.89 -60.78 5.12
CA ASP A 247 -38.52 -61.43 6.28
C ASP A 247 -39.46 -62.62 5.93
N LYS A 248 -39.55 -63.03 4.65
CA LYS A 248 -40.38 -64.15 4.15
C LYS A 248 -39.54 -65.34 3.69
#